data_AF-A0AA34RVS2-F1
#
_entry.id   AF-A0AA34RVS2-F1
#
_cell.length_a   1.000
_cell.length_b   1.000
_cell.length_c   1.000
_cell.angle_alpha   90.00
_cell.angle_beta   90.00
_cell.angle_gamma   90.00
#
_symmetry.space_group_name_H-M   'P 1'
#
loop_
_entity.id
_entity.type
_entity.pdbx_description
1 polymer ?
#
loop_
_entity_poly.entity_id
_entity_poly.type
_entity_poly.pdbx_seq_one_letter_code
_entity_poly.pdbx_strand_id
1 'polypeptide(L)'
;MNTAVNVNVVHESEAQRQHARVRIPAKLRFLDAQRQVHEVKVEDLSAGGLSFYTKQPQSVGDVLRGRLQFVVDNLGLSMDIEFQVRSYNPDNGRIGAQFQNLEPRDIATLRHIITSHLSGELISIGDVLSTLQRDNFTKARKQKDGGSGLSAFGRFKAVTVTLGVFVVGVAAFGFVAKSLYGMYFVSHAEAGVVAVPTTNVTMPRDGTVSSLVESGGQIAKGAPLASFTTSMLDMLKGNLEDAQLEPAKIEELFGKQLSGTLTSPCDCVVARQLVDDGQYAAKGQPIFQLIPRTTTPMVEARFSYRQFDEVKPGTRVNFQVAGEDEVRTGQIVSSTSLNSEDLSSDIRVQIKPDSGLPAELAGRPASVNSDRGPSLNWLIDKAVARGL
;
A
#
# COMPACT_ATOMS: atom_id res chain seq x y z
N MET A 1 2.96 16.03 -39.51
CA MET A 1 2.31 17.14 -38.79
C MET A 1 0.82 17.07 -39.12
N ASN A 2 0.02 16.51 -38.22
CA ASN A 2 -1.42 16.35 -38.42
C ASN A 2 -2.15 17.52 -37.74
N THR A 3 -2.70 18.42 -38.54
CA THR A 3 -3.58 19.49 -38.07
C THR A 3 -4.95 18.89 -37.75
N ALA A 4 -5.25 18.76 -36.45
CA ALA A 4 -6.56 18.41 -35.96
C ALA A 4 -7.57 19.50 -36.36
N VAL A 5 -8.51 19.12 -37.23
CA VAL A 5 -9.68 19.95 -37.58
C VAL A 5 -10.58 20.00 -36.35
N ASN A 6 -10.69 21.19 -35.77
CA ASN A 6 -11.50 21.46 -34.60
C ASN A 6 -12.97 21.55 -35.04
N VAL A 7 -13.70 20.43 -34.99
CA VAL A 7 -15.13 20.36 -35.36
C VAL A 7 -15.98 20.81 -34.16
N ASN A 8 -15.93 22.10 -33.85
CA ASN A 8 -16.90 22.72 -32.95
C ASN A 8 -17.86 23.55 -33.82
N VAL A 9 -18.71 22.86 -34.57
CA VAL A 9 -19.79 23.47 -35.35
C VAL A 9 -20.90 23.83 -34.36
N VAL A 10 -20.84 25.06 -33.86
CA VAL A 10 -21.93 25.68 -33.09
C VAL A 10 -22.93 26.20 -34.12
N HIS A 11 -24.18 25.72 -34.06
CA HIS A 11 -25.26 26.26 -34.87
C HIS A 11 -25.61 27.69 -34.41
N GLU A 12 -25.00 28.70 -35.03
CA GLU A 12 -25.31 30.14 -34.82
C GLU A 12 -26.71 30.55 -35.33
N SER A 13 -27.52 29.61 -35.81
CA SER A 13 -28.75 29.86 -36.56
C SER A 13 -29.97 30.28 -35.71
N GLU A 14 -29.94 30.11 -34.38
CA GLU A 14 -31.12 30.38 -33.52
C GLU A 14 -31.19 31.81 -32.96
N ALA A 15 -30.13 32.61 -33.11
CA ALA A 15 -30.08 33.96 -32.53
C ALA A 15 -30.55 35.08 -33.48
N GLN A 16 -30.82 34.80 -34.76
CA GLN A 16 -31.01 35.83 -35.80
C GLN A 16 -32.45 36.26 -36.08
N ARG A 17 -33.45 35.95 -35.24
CA ARG A 17 -34.83 36.48 -35.39
C ARG A 17 -35.44 36.92 -34.05
N GLN A 18 -34.98 38.05 -33.51
CA GLN A 18 -35.52 38.64 -32.27
C GLN A 18 -36.85 39.42 -32.47
N HIS A 19 -37.47 39.42 -33.66
CA HIS A 19 -38.56 40.35 -34.00
C HIS A 19 -39.91 39.73 -34.36
N ALA A 20 -40.08 38.41 -34.27
CA ALA A 20 -41.39 37.82 -34.53
C ALA A 20 -42.36 38.16 -33.38
N ARG A 21 -43.42 38.93 -33.70
CA ARG A 21 -44.56 39.16 -32.82
C ARG A 21 -45.71 38.26 -33.26
N VAL A 22 -46.25 37.50 -32.32
CA VAL A 22 -47.30 36.50 -32.58
C VAL A 22 -48.52 36.76 -31.72
N ARG A 23 -49.69 36.42 -32.27
CA ARG A 23 -50.97 36.51 -31.58
C ARG A 23 -51.34 35.17 -30.99
N ILE A 24 -50.80 34.88 -29.81
CA ILE A 24 -51.09 33.64 -29.08
C ILE A 24 -52.17 33.92 -28.04
N PRO A 25 -53.20 33.05 -27.90
CA PRO A 25 -54.17 33.14 -26.82
C PRO A 25 -53.49 33.05 -25.45
N ALA A 26 -53.27 34.20 -24.82
CA ALA A 26 -52.68 34.29 -23.49
C ALA A 26 -53.42 35.32 -22.63
N LYS A 27 -53.42 35.08 -21.32
CA LYS A 27 -53.96 35.98 -20.32
C LYS A 27 -52.84 36.45 -19.41
N LEU A 28 -52.81 37.74 -19.12
CA LEU A 28 -51.89 38.32 -18.16
C LEU A 28 -52.66 38.68 -16.90
N ARG A 29 -52.22 38.14 -15.77
CA ARG A 29 -52.69 38.53 -14.43
C ARG A 29 -51.60 39.34 -13.75
N PHE A 30 -51.81 40.63 -13.54
CA PHE A 30 -50.79 41.49 -12.91
C PHE A 30 -51.38 42.28 -11.75
N LEU A 31 -50.49 42.72 -10.87
CA LEU A 31 -50.83 43.61 -9.75
C LEU A 31 -50.49 45.05 -10.15
N ASP A 32 -51.43 45.96 -10.00
CA ASP A 32 -51.17 47.40 -10.17
C ASP A 32 -50.45 48.00 -8.95
N ALA A 33 -50.10 49.28 -9.02
CA ALA A 33 -49.46 50.03 -7.93
C ALA A 33 -50.33 50.09 -6.64
N GLN A 34 -51.65 49.91 -6.78
CA GLN A 34 -52.64 49.87 -5.69
C GLN A 34 -52.92 48.45 -5.18
N ARG A 35 -52.14 47.45 -5.63
CA ARG A 35 -52.26 46.01 -5.31
C ARG A 35 -53.61 45.38 -5.73
N GLN A 36 -54.31 45.96 -6.69
CA GLN A 36 -55.46 45.31 -7.30
C GLN A 36 -55.00 44.35 -8.40
N VAL A 37 -55.65 43.18 -8.46
CA VAL A 37 -55.36 42.16 -9.45
C VAL A 37 -56.15 42.45 -10.71
N HIS A 38 -55.46 42.63 -11.83
CA HIS A 38 -56.07 42.80 -13.15
C HIS A 38 -55.80 41.57 -14.00
N GLU A 39 -56.86 41.04 -14.61
CA GLU A 39 -56.76 39.97 -15.62
C GLU A 39 -57.12 40.54 -16.99
N VAL A 40 -56.14 40.55 -17.89
CA VAL A 40 -56.27 41.11 -19.24
C VAL A 40 -55.86 40.10 -20.29
N LYS A 41 -56.44 40.19 -21.49
CA LYS A 41 -56.02 39.39 -22.63
C LYS A 41 -54.78 40.02 -23.27
N VAL A 42 -53.80 39.18 -23.58
CA VAL A 42 -52.61 39.59 -24.34
C VAL A 42 -52.97 39.68 -25.83
N GLU A 43 -52.60 40.79 -26.47
CA GLU A 43 -52.84 41.06 -27.89
C GLU A 43 -51.73 40.47 -28.75
N ASP A 44 -50.48 40.78 -28.42
CA ASP A 44 -49.31 40.19 -29.08
C ASP A 44 -48.19 39.88 -28.08
N LEU A 45 -47.37 38.89 -28.45
CA LEU A 45 -46.25 38.40 -27.66
C LEU A 45 -45.01 38.24 -28.54
N SER A 46 -43.85 38.51 -27.97
CA SER A 46 -42.53 38.28 -28.57
C SER A 46 -41.57 37.73 -27.53
N ALA A 47 -40.36 37.34 -27.94
CA ALA A 47 -39.32 36.91 -27.01
C ALA A 47 -38.84 38.01 -26.05
N GLY A 48 -39.09 39.30 -26.37
CA GLY A 48 -38.61 40.44 -25.58
C GLY A 48 -39.70 41.25 -24.87
N GLY A 49 -40.98 40.97 -25.12
CA GLY A 49 -42.08 41.72 -24.52
C GLY A 49 -43.44 41.33 -25.07
N LEU A 50 -44.48 41.96 -24.54
CA LEU A 50 -45.88 41.70 -24.85
C LEU A 50 -46.68 43.00 -24.94
N SER A 51 -47.84 42.95 -25.59
CA SER A 51 -48.81 44.05 -25.54
C SER A 51 -50.19 43.58 -25.12
N PHE A 52 -50.91 44.45 -24.44
CA PHE A 52 -52.25 44.19 -23.92
C PHE A 52 -53.05 45.49 -23.83
N TYR A 53 -54.37 45.36 -23.67
CA TYR A 53 -55.27 46.48 -23.49
C TYR A 53 -55.74 46.55 -22.04
N THR A 54 -55.74 47.74 -21.46
CA THR A 54 -56.32 47.99 -20.14
C THR A 54 -57.14 49.27 -20.15
N LYS A 55 -58.18 49.32 -19.32
CA LYS A 55 -59.02 50.51 -19.12
C LYS A 55 -58.43 51.48 -18.10
N GLN A 56 -57.42 51.05 -17.35
CA GLN A 56 -56.78 51.86 -16.33
C GLN A 56 -55.49 52.52 -16.87
N PRO A 57 -55.28 53.81 -16.61
CA PRO A 57 -54.03 54.47 -16.99
C PRO A 57 -52.84 53.88 -16.22
N GLN A 58 -51.79 53.53 -16.95
CA GLN A 58 -50.52 53.03 -16.39
C GLN A 58 -49.39 53.98 -16.79
N SER A 59 -48.45 54.24 -15.89
CA SER A 59 -47.35 55.16 -16.18
C SER A 59 -46.25 54.45 -16.97
N VAL A 60 -45.71 55.14 -17.98
CA VAL A 60 -44.55 54.63 -18.72
C VAL A 60 -43.34 54.62 -17.79
N GLY A 61 -42.67 53.48 -17.68
CA GLY A 61 -41.52 53.26 -16.81
C GLY A 61 -41.82 52.34 -15.62
N ASP A 62 -43.09 52.12 -15.28
CA ASP A 62 -43.48 51.27 -14.15
C ASP A 62 -43.09 49.81 -14.39
N VAL A 63 -42.52 49.18 -13.37
CA VAL A 63 -42.15 47.77 -13.36
C VAL A 63 -43.19 47.00 -12.56
N LEU A 64 -43.93 46.14 -13.25
CA LEU A 64 -45.02 45.37 -12.69
C LEU A 64 -44.67 43.89 -12.70
N ARG A 65 -45.18 43.18 -11.70
CA ARG A 65 -45.09 41.72 -11.63
C ARG A 65 -46.43 41.12 -12.00
N GLY A 66 -46.39 40.11 -12.85
CA GLY A 66 -47.58 39.41 -13.29
C GLY A 66 -47.29 37.96 -13.60
N ARG A 67 -48.37 37.21 -13.78
CA ARG A 67 -48.37 35.83 -14.20
C ARG A 67 -48.96 35.76 -15.60
N LEU A 68 -48.14 35.34 -16.56
CA LEU A 68 -48.54 35.11 -17.94
C LEU A 68 -49.04 33.67 -18.06
N GLN A 69 -50.28 33.51 -18.52
CA GLN A 69 -50.98 32.23 -18.60
C GLN A 69 -51.30 31.92 -20.06
N PHE A 70 -50.86 30.74 -20.51
CA PHE A 70 -51.15 30.20 -21.83
C PHE A 70 -52.07 29.00 -21.70
N VAL A 71 -52.94 28.84 -22.69
CA VAL A 71 -53.70 27.60 -22.86
C VAL A 71 -53.36 27.07 -24.24
N VAL A 72 -52.68 25.93 -24.30
CA VAL A 72 -52.30 25.25 -25.54
C VAL A 72 -52.82 23.82 -25.44
N ASP A 73 -53.70 23.40 -26.35
CA ASP A 73 -54.23 22.03 -26.46
C ASP A 73 -54.63 21.39 -25.11
N ASN A 74 -55.39 22.14 -24.29
CA ASN A 74 -55.82 21.79 -22.91
C ASN A 74 -54.74 21.74 -21.82
N LEU A 75 -53.49 22.11 -22.11
CA LEU A 75 -52.46 22.34 -21.12
C LEU A 75 -52.42 23.81 -20.70
N GLY A 76 -52.60 24.07 -19.41
CA GLY A 76 -52.41 25.39 -18.82
C GLY A 76 -50.95 25.59 -18.42
N LEU A 77 -50.25 26.50 -19.11
CA LEU A 77 -48.90 26.93 -18.72
C LEU A 77 -48.97 28.29 -18.03
N SER A 78 -48.28 28.46 -16.91
CA SER A 78 -48.15 29.75 -16.25
C SER A 78 -46.69 30.07 -15.96
N MET A 79 -46.26 31.28 -16.31
CA MET A 79 -44.94 31.80 -15.98
C MET A 79 -45.08 33.10 -15.19
N ASP A 80 -44.26 33.27 -14.16
CA ASP A 80 -44.16 34.53 -13.42
C ASP A 80 -43.18 35.46 -14.13
N ILE A 81 -43.62 36.66 -14.46
CA ILE A 81 -42.86 37.66 -15.21
C ILE A 81 -42.78 38.97 -14.47
N GLU A 82 -41.65 39.65 -14.64
CA GLU A 82 -41.51 41.06 -14.34
C GLU A 82 -41.44 41.81 -15.69
N PHE A 83 -42.22 42.88 -15.84
CA PHE A 83 -42.26 43.64 -17.08
C PHE A 83 -42.33 45.13 -16.81
N GLN A 84 -41.65 45.89 -17.65
CA GLN A 84 -41.66 47.34 -17.62
C GLN A 84 -42.57 47.90 -18.72
N VAL A 85 -43.47 48.81 -18.33
CA VAL A 85 -44.31 49.55 -19.28
C VAL A 85 -43.43 50.49 -20.10
N ARG A 86 -43.35 50.29 -21.42
CA ARG A 86 -42.55 51.11 -22.35
C ARG A 86 -43.38 52.13 -23.13
N SER A 87 -44.64 51.82 -23.38
CA SER A 87 -45.56 52.70 -24.11
C SER A 87 -46.99 52.52 -23.62
N TYR A 88 -47.71 53.63 -23.45
CA TYR A 88 -49.14 53.67 -23.16
C TYR A 88 -49.81 54.60 -24.18
N ASN A 89 -50.81 54.10 -24.89
CA ASN A 89 -51.63 54.92 -25.79
C ASN A 89 -52.98 55.24 -25.12
N PRO A 90 -53.27 56.52 -24.80
CA PRO A 90 -54.51 56.92 -24.13
C PRO A 90 -55.78 56.72 -24.96
N ASP A 91 -55.71 56.75 -26.29
CA ASP A 91 -56.89 56.72 -27.17
C ASP A 91 -57.51 55.33 -27.27
N ASN A 92 -56.69 54.28 -27.19
CA ASN A 92 -57.12 52.90 -27.32
C ASN A 92 -56.79 52.03 -26.10
N GLY A 93 -56.09 52.56 -25.09
CA GLY A 93 -55.68 51.84 -23.89
C GLY A 93 -54.62 50.76 -24.13
N ARG A 94 -53.88 50.82 -25.25
CA ARG A 94 -52.86 49.83 -25.60
C ARG A 94 -51.58 50.08 -24.80
N ILE A 95 -51.11 49.04 -24.12
CA ILE A 95 -49.83 49.02 -23.42
C ILE A 95 -48.84 48.13 -24.17
N GLY A 96 -47.62 48.64 -24.36
CA GLY A 96 -46.46 47.86 -24.75
C GLY A 96 -45.54 47.68 -23.55
N ALA A 97 -45.27 46.44 -23.19
CA ALA A 97 -44.43 46.07 -22.05
C ALA A 97 -43.21 45.27 -22.52
N GLN A 98 -42.06 45.54 -21.90
CA GLN A 98 -40.82 44.80 -22.11
C GLN A 98 -40.56 43.91 -20.91
N PHE A 99 -40.18 42.65 -21.14
CA PHE A 99 -39.80 41.77 -20.05
C PHE A 99 -38.50 42.25 -19.38
N GLN A 100 -38.46 42.17 -18.05
CA GLN A 100 -37.31 42.47 -17.22
C GLN A 100 -36.89 41.20 -16.49
N ASN A 101 -35.59 40.95 -16.40
CA ASN A 101 -35.00 39.87 -15.59
C ASN A 101 -35.62 38.47 -15.79
N LEU A 102 -36.06 38.13 -17.01
CA LEU A 102 -36.50 36.77 -17.31
C LEU A 102 -35.37 35.77 -17.11
N GLU A 103 -35.67 34.64 -16.46
CA GLU A 103 -34.71 33.55 -16.36
C GLU A 103 -34.42 32.96 -17.75
N PRO A 104 -33.20 32.47 -18.01
CA PRO A 104 -32.86 31.83 -19.29
C PRO A 104 -33.83 30.71 -19.69
N ARG A 105 -34.37 30.01 -18.68
CA ARG A 105 -35.38 28.96 -18.82
C ARG A 105 -36.70 29.49 -19.40
N ASP A 106 -37.17 30.62 -18.91
CA ASP A 106 -38.41 31.25 -19.37
C ASP A 106 -38.28 31.81 -20.78
N ILE A 107 -37.11 32.36 -21.11
CA ILE A 107 -36.80 32.85 -22.47
C ILE A 107 -36.82 31.70 -23.48
N ALA A 108 -36.22 30.56 -23.13
CA ALA A 108 -36.23 29.37 -23.98
C ALA A 108 -37.65 28.83 -24.18
N THR A 109 -38.43 28.76 -23.10
CA THR A 109 -39.84 28.34 -23.13
C THR A 109 -40.68 29.25 -24.02
N LEU A 110 -40.55 30.58 -23.86
CA LEU A 110 -41.22 31.57 -24.70
C LEU A 110 -40.84 31.44 -26.17
N ARG A 111 -39.56 31.27 -26.49
CA ARG A 111 -39.09 31.13 -27.87
C ARG A 111 -39.62 29.85 -28.51
N HIS A 112 -39.63 28.74 -27.76
CA HIS A 112 -40.17 27.48 -28.25
C HIS A 112 -41.67 27.63 -28.56
N ILE A 113 -42.47 28.17 -27.63
CA ILE A 113 -43.90 28.43 -27.83
C ILE A 113 -44.15 29.30 -29.07
N ILE A 114 -43.39 30.38 -29.24
CA ILE A 114 -43.52 31.28 -30.41
C ILE A 114 -43.19 30.53 -31.71
N THR A 115 -42.12 29.72 -31.69
CA THR A 115 -41.65 29.00 -32.88
C THR A 115 -42.61 27.88 -33.29
N SER A 116 -43.11 27.11 -32.32
CA SER A 116 -44.12 26.07 -32.54
C SER A 116 -45.43 26.67 -33.05
N HIS A 117 -45.85 27.81 -32.50
CA HIS A 117 -47.05 28.50 -32.99
C HIS A 117 -46.88 29.01 -34.43
N LEU A 118 -45.70 29.54 -34.80
CA LEU A 118 -45.42 30.00 -36.16
C LEU A 118 -45.29 28.86 -37.17
N SER A 119 -44.81 27.70 -36.73
CA SER A 119 -44.63 26.51 -37.59
C SER A 119 -45.90 25.66 -37.71
N GLY A 120 -46.91 25.90 -36.86
CA GLY A 120 -48.15 25.11 -36.83
C GLY A 120 -47.97 23.72 -36.22
N GLU A 121 -46.88 23.51 -35.46
CA GLU A 121 -46.54 22.23 -34.84
C GLU A 121 -47.30 22.06 -33.50
N LEU A 122 -47.83 20.87 -33.24
CA LEU A 122 -48.51 20.53 -31.99
C LEU A 122 -47.48 20.48 -30.84
N ILE A 123 -47.65 21.33 -29.84
CA ILE A 123 -46.72 21.41 -28.70
C ILE A 123 -46.94 20.19 -27.79
N SER A 124 -46.00 19.25 -27.77
CA SER A 124 -46.03 18.06 -26.90
C SER A 124 -45.25 18.29 -25.60
N ILE A 125 -45.71 17.67 -24.51
CA ILE A 125 -45.08 17.75 -23.17
C ILE A 125 -43.62 17.28 -23.20
N GLY A 126 -43.30 16.30 -24.06
CA GLY A 126 -41.95 15.78 -24.25
C GLY A 126 -40.96 16.83 -24.78
N ASP A 127 -41.42 17.74 -25.63
CA ASP A 127 -40.54 18.75 -26.26
C ASP A 127 -40.21 19.90 -25.31
N VAL A 128 -41.17 20.31 -24.48
CA VAL A 128 -40.94 21.29 -23.40
C VAL A 128 -39.99 20.70 -22.34
N LEU A 129 -40.13 19.42 -21.98
CA LEU A 129 -39.19 18.76 -21.06
C LEU A 129 -37.78 18.60 -21.66
N SER A 130 -37.68 18.25 -22.95
CA SER A 130 -36.38 18.06 -23.60
C SER A 130 -35.60 19.37 -23.77
N THR A 131 -36.29 20.49 -24.00
CA THR A 131 -35.68 21.83 -24.05
C THR A 131 -35.24 22.31 -22.67
N LEU A 132 -35.95 21.92 -21.60
CA LEU A 132 -35.52 22.16 -20.22
C LEU A 132 -34.32 21.32 -19.79
N GLN A 133 -34.16 20.10 -20.32
CA GLN A 133 -33.04 19.21 -20.02
C GLN A 133 -31.81 19.42 -20.92
N ARG A 134 -31.97 20.07 -22.08
CA ARG A 134 -30.85 20.45 -22.94
C ARG A 134 -30.19 21.71 -22.40
N ASP A 135 -29.26 21.54 -21.47
CA ASP A 135 -28.29 22.55 -21.05
C ASP A 135 -27.29 22.88 -22.18
N ASN A 136 -27.78 23.43 -23.30
CA ASN A 136 -26.97 24.01 -24.37
C ASN A 136 -26.81 25.52 -24.17
N PHE A 137 -26.51 25.93 -22.93
CA PHE A 137 -26.09 27.28 -22.65
C PHE A 137 -24.57 27.33 -22.69
N THR A 138 -24.04 27.91 -23.76
CA THR A 138 -22.69 28.46 -23.77
C THR A 138 -22.54 29.31 -22.50
N LYS A 139 -21.64 28.91 -21.60
CA LYS A 139 -21.23 29.77 -20.48
C LYS A 139 -21.02 31.18 -21.04
N ALA A 140 -21.68 32.16 -20.46
CA ALA A 140 -21.37 33.57 -20.71
C ALA A 140 -19.85 33.68 -20.70
N ARG A 141 -19.28 34.15 -21.83
CA ARG A 141 -17.85 34.30 -21.99
C ARG A 141 -17.35 35.03 -20.76
N LYS A 142 -16.69 34.30 -19.84
CA LYS A 142 -15.98 34.91 -18.72
C LYS A 142 -15.11 35.95 -19.39
N GLN A 143 -15.38 37.23 -19.10
CA GLN A 143 -14.70 38.34 -19.72
C GLN A 143 -13.22 37.99 -19.70
N LYS A 144 -12.66 37.86 -20.90
CA LYS A 144 -11.27 37.52 -21.10
C LYS A 144 -10.54 38.70 -20.47
N ASP A 145 -10.13 38.57 -19.21
CA ASP A 145 -9.18 39.50 -18.61
C ASP A 145 -8.07 39.63 -19.63
N GLY A 146 -7.94 40.84 -20.17
CA GLY A 146 -7.13 41.10 -21.33
C GLY A 146 -5.73 40.58 -21.09
N GLY A 147 -5.32 39.60 -21.91
CA GLY A 147 -3.92 39.33 -22.26
C GLY A 147 -2.87 39.34 -21.15
N SER A 148 -3.18 39.10 -19.88
CA SER A 148 -2.15 38.90 -18.87
C SER A 148 -1.99 37.40 -18.67
N GLY A 149 -0.94 36.85 -19.29
CA GLY A 149 -0.43 35.56 -18.83
C GLY A 149 -0.19 35.65 -17.32
N LEU A 150 -0.34 34.53 -16.60
CA LEU A 150 -0.09 34.42 -15.16
C LEU A 150 0.98 35.44 -14.72
N SER A 151 0.63 36.34 -13.80
CA SER A 151 1.57 37.28 -13.18
C SER A 151 2.87 36.55 -12.80
N ALA A 152 4.04 37.20 -12.87
CA ALA A 152 5.32 36.59 -12.51
C ALA A 152 5.27 35.87 -11.14
N PHE A 153 4.52 36.44 -10.19
CA PHE A 153 4.26 35.84 -8.89
C PHE A 153 3.33 34.61 -8.96
N GLY A 154 2.32 34.63 -9.82
CA GLY A 154 1.44 33.49 -10.10
C GLY A 154 2.17 32.33 -10.78
N ARG A 155 3.11 32.62 -11.68
CA ARG A 155 3.98 31.61 -12.30
C ARG A 155 4.93 30.99 -11.28
N PHE A 156 5.57 31.81 -10.44
CA PHE A 156 6.43 31.32 -9.38
C PHE A 156 5.65 30.41 -8.42
N LYS A 157 4.47 30.85 -7.93
CA LYS A 157 3.62 30.02 -7.07
C LYS A 157 3.20 28.71 -7.74
N ALA A 158 2.81 28.74 -9.01
CA ALA A 158 2.42 27.54 -9.76
C ALA A 158 3.60 26.57 -9.94
N VAL A 159 4.80 27.07 -10.25
CA VAL A 159 6.02 26.27 -10.36
C VAL A 159 6.39 25.66 -9.01
N THR A 160 6.37 26.44 -7.92
CA THR A 160 6.70 25.94 -6.58
C THR A 160 5.73 24.86 -6.11
N VAL A 161 4.42 25.03 -6.37
CA VAL A 161 3.42 24.01 -6.03
C VAL A 161 3.60 22.75 -6.88
N THR A 162 3.83 22.89 -8.19
CA THR A 162 4.04 21.75 -9.10
C THR A 162 5.32 21.00 -8.75
N LEU A 163 6.41 21.72 -8.46
CA LEU A 163 7.66 21.14 -8.00
C LEU A 163 7.49 20.44 -6.65
N GLY A 164 6.75 21.03 -5.72
CA GLY A 164 6.45 20.41 -4.42
C GLY A 164 5.70 19.08 -4.59
N VAL A 165 4.64 19.05 -5.40
CA VAL A 165 3.90 17.81 -5.71
C VAL A 165 4.80 16.81 -6.43
N PHE A 166 5.67 17.25 -7.35
CA PHE A 166 6.62 16.38 -8.04
C PHE A 166 7.63 15.75 -7.09
N VAL A 167 8.22 16.51 -6.17
CA VAL A 167 9.17 16.00 -5.16
C VAL A 167 8.49 14.98 -4.25
N VAL A 168 7.25 15.26 -3.81
CA VAL A 168 6.46 14.30 -3.03
C VAL A 168 6.18 13.03 -3.84
N GLY A 169 5.86 13.18 -5.12
CA GLY A 169 5.66 12.05 -6.04
C GLY A 169 6.91 11.19 -6.22
N VAL A 170 8.08 11.81 -6.40
CA VAL A 170 9.37 11.10 -6.51
C VAL A 170 9.72 10.41 -5.20
N ALA A 171 9.51 11.07 -4.05
CA ALA A 171 9.75 10.47 -2.74
C ALA A 171 8.84 9.24 -2.51
N ALA A 172 7.55 9.36 -2.83
CA ALA A 172 6.60 8.26 -2.74
C ALA A 172 6.99 7.11 -3.68
N PHE A 173 7.38 7.43 -4.93
CA PHE A 173 7.85 6.43 -5.88
C PHE A 173 9.12 5.71 -5.37
N GLY A 174 10.10 6.46 -4.85
CA GLY A 174 11.32 5.89 -4.26
C GLY A 174 11.02 4.98 -3.07
N PHE A 175 10.07 5.36 -2.22
CA PHE A 175 9.63 4.53 -1.10
C PHE A 175 8.99 3.22 -1.57
N VAL A 176 8.08 3.28 -2.54
CA VAL A 176 7.44 2.08 -3.12
C VAL A 176 8.48 1.19 -3.81
N ALA A 177 9.40 1.77 -4.58
CA ALA A 177 10.47 1.03 -5.23
C ALA A 177 11.38 0.33 -4.21
N LYS A 178 11.76 1.01 -3.12
CA LYS A 178 12.54 0.41 -2.02
C LYS A 178 11.78 -0.73 -1.35
N SER A 179 10.48 -0.57 -1.10
CA SER A 179 9.65 -1.60 -0.46
C SER A 179 9.50 -2.83 -1.37
N LEU A 180 9.29 -2.62 -2.67
CA LEU A 180 9.25 -3.72 -3.64
C LEU A 180 10.61 -4.42 -3.74
N TYR A 181 11.72 -3.68 -3.72
CA TYR A 181 13.05 -4.29 -3.69
C TYR A 181 13.24 -5.18 -2.46
N GLY A 182 12.86 -4.68 -1.27
CA GLY A 182 12.93 -5.45 -0.03
C GLY A 182 12.11 -6.74 -0.07
N MET A 183 10.92 -6.73 -0.67
CA MET A 183 10.09 -7.94 -0.77
C MET A 183 10.60 -8.97 -1.78
N TYR A 184 11.23 -8.55 -2.88
CA TYR A 184 11.61 -9.46 -3.96
C TYR A 184 13.08 -9.92 -3.93
N PHE A 185 13.98 -9.14 -3.31
CA PHE A 185 15.42 -9.38 -3.40
C PHE A 185 16.12 -9.57 -2.06
N VAL A 186 15.43 -9.28 -0.95
CA VAL A 186 15.99 -9.45 0.40
C VAL A 186 15.27 -10.58 1.10
N SER A 187 16.02 -11.62 1.41
CA SER A 187 15.52 -12.74 2.19
C SER A 187 16.00 -12.71 3.61
N HIS A 188 15.04 -12.59 4.51
CA HIS A 188 15.24 -12.62 5.95
C HIS A 188 15.20 -14.06 6.45
N ALA A 189 16.17 -14.43 7.28
CA ALA A 189 16.10 -15.65 8.08
C ALA A 189 14.98 -15.52 9.12
N GLU A 190 14.26 -16.61 9.36
CA GLU A 190 13.21 -16.67 10.37
C GLU A 190 13.79 -16.64 11.79
N ALA A 191 14.98 -17.22 11.97
CA ALA A 191 15.72 -17.19 13.21
C ALA A 191 17.22 -17.35 12.94
N GLY A 192 18.05 -16.73 13.75
CA GLY A 192 19.49 -16.95 13.75
C GLY A 192 20.08 -16.87 15.16
N VAL A 193 21.18 -17.59 15.37
CA VAL A 193 21.91 -17.63 16.64
C VAL A 193 23.41 -17.77 16.37
N VAL A 194 24.22 -17.12 17.19
CA VAL A 194 25.66 -17.36 17.20
C VAL A 194 25.92 -18.72 17.84
N ALA A 195 26.33 -19.70 17.04
CA ALA A 195 26.60 -21.06 17.46
C ALA A 195 28.10 -21.31 17.53
N VAL A 196 28.53 -22.08 18.53
CA VAL A 196 29.90 -22.55 18.64
C VAL A 196 29.87 -24.07 18.47
N PRO A 197 30.73 -24.66 17.62
CA PRO A 197 30.75 -26.10 17.45
C PRO A 197 31.12 -26.78 18.76
N THR A 198 30.32 -27.77 19.16
CA THR A 198 30.52 -28.50 20.40
C THR A 198 30.86 -29.96 20.12
N THR A 199 31.76 -30.53 20.92
CA THR A 199 32.10 -31.95 20.90
C THR A 199 31.56 -32.62 22.15
N ASN A 200 30.80 -33.71 21.98
CA ASN A 200 30.28 -34.48 23.10
C ASN A 200 31.25 -35.62 23.43
N VAL A 201 31.62 -35.73 24.72
CA VAL A 201 32.34 -36.89 25.24
C VAL A 201 31.32 -37.86 25.80
N THR A 202 31.32 -39.09 25.27
CA THR A 202 30.34 -40.12 25.60
C THR A 202 30.96 -41.22 26.46
N MET A 203 30.11 -41.93 27.19
CA MET A 203 30.52 -43.08 27.97
C MET A 203 31.00 -44.23 27.08
N PRO A 204 32.19 -44.80 27.29
CA PRO A 204 32.69 -45.93 26.51
C PRO A 204 31.99 -47.25 26.89
N ARG A 205 31.44 -47.33 28.10
CA ARG A 205 30.77 -48.49 28.71
C ARG A 205 29.71 -48.04 29.70
N ASP A 206 28.80 -48.95 30.02
CA ASP A 206 27.81 -48.77 31.07
C ASP A 206 28.48 -48.67 32.45
N GLY A 207 28.11 -47.70 33.26
CA GLY A 207 28.70 -47.52 34.59
C GLY A 207 28.28 -46.23 35.28
N THR A 208 28.85 -45.95 36.45
CA THR A 208 28.64 -44.68 37.15
C THR A 208 29.75 -43.69 36.81
N VAL A 209 29.42 -42.41 36.73
CA VAL A 209 30.37 -41.33 36.40
C VAL A 209 30.68 -40.52 37.66
N SER A 210 31.93 -40.12 37.83
CA SER A 210 32.36 -39.12 38.82
C SER A 210 33.23 -38.08 38.12
N SER A 211 32.73 -36.85 38.04
CA SER A 211 33.44 -35.74 37.44
C SER A 211 34.68 -35.38 38.23
N LEU A 212 35.72 -34.99 37.49
CA LEU A 212 36.98 -34.45 38.02
C LEU A 212 37.15 -32.97 37.63
N VAL A 213 36.18 -32.40 36.92
CA VAL A 213 36.23 -31.04 36.37
C VAL A 213 34.93 -30.30 36.59
N GLU A 214 35.01 -28.99 36.78
CA GLU A 214 33.84 -28.12 36.91
C GLU A 214 33.39 -27.57 35.55
N SER A 215 32.12 -27.21 35.45
CA SER A 215 31.59 -26.51 34.27
C SER A 215 32.26 -25.14 34.12
N GLY A 216 32.66 -24.78 32.89
CA GLY A 216 33.46 -23.59 32.59
C GLY A 216 34.97 -23.79 32.69
N GLY A 217 35.44 -24.94 33.20
CA GLY A 217 36.85 -25.26 33.31
C GLY A 217 37.55 -25.39 31.95
N GLN A 218 38.76 -24.86 31.84
CA GLN A 218 39.61 -25.06 30.66
C GLN A 218 40.44 -26.33 30.82
N ILE A 219 40.43 -27.18 29.80
CA ILE A 219 41.11 -28.48 29.81
C ILE A 219 41.99 -28.64 28.58
N ALA A 220 43.15 -29.25 28.78
CA ALA A 220 44.04 -29.61 27.68
C ALA A 220 43.60 -30.94 27.04
N LYS A 221 43.97 -31.16 25.78
CA LYS A 221 43.80 -32.45 25.13
C LYS A 221 44.49 -33.56 25.94
N GLY A 222 43.78 -34.65 26.22
CA GLY A 222 44.24 -35.78 27.01
C GLY A 222 44.08 -35.61 28.53
N ALA A 223 43.68 -34.43 29.02
CA ALA A 223 43.41 -34.23 30.44
C ALA A 223 42.20 -35.06 30.91
N PRO A 224 42.20 -35.57 32.15
CA PRO A 224 41.09 -36.33 32.71
C PRO A 224 39.88 -35.42 32.97
N LEU A 225 38.72 -35.83 32.46
CA LEU A 225 37.42 -35.17 32.63
C LEU A 225 36.63 -35.76 33.79
N ALA A 226 36.55 -37.08 33.83
CA ALA A 226 35.81 -37.84 34.83
C ALA A 226 36.41 -39.22 34.97
N SER A 227 36.21 -39.84 36.11
CA SER A 227 36.36 -41.28 36.26
C SER A 227 35.01 -41.97 36.08
N PHE A 228 35.01 -43.15 35.47
CA PHE A 228 33.83 -44.00 35.42
C PHE A 228 34.15 -45.35 36.06
N THR A 229 33.15 -45.95 36.71
CA THR A 229 33.27 -47.27 37.33
C THR A 229 32.23 -48.20 36.72
N THR A 230 32.67 -49.36 36.25
CA THR A 230 31.84 -50.37 35.59
C THR A 230 32.01 -51.74 36.24
N SER A 231 31.01 -52.59 36.14
CA SER A 231 31.09 -53.97 36.63
C SER A 231 31.95 -54.82 35.68
N MET A 232 32.90 -55.59 36.21
CA MET A 232 33.75 -56.48 35.40
C MET A 232 32.93 -57.54 34.65
N LEU A 233 31.72 -57.86 35.13
CA LEU A 233 30.80 -58.76 34.45
C LEU A 233 30.40 -58.24 33.05
N ASP A 234 30.17 -56.93 32.90
CA ASP A 234 29.79 -56.32 31.61
C ASP A 234 30.94 -56.33 30.59
N MET A 235 32.18 -56.46 31.04
CA MET A 235 33.35 -56.62 30.18
C MET A 235 33.42 -58.04 29.58
N LEU A 236 32.98 -59.04 30.33
CA LEU A 236 33.10 -60.45 29.97
C LEU A 236 31.88 -60.99 29.20
N LYS A 237 30.70 -60.37 29.32
CA LYS A 237 29.47 -60.76 28.60
C LYS A 237 29.61 -60.95 27.07
N GLY A 238 30.63 -60.36 26.43
CA GLY A 238 30.89 -60.51 24.99
C GLY A 238 31.92 -61.58 24.60
N ASN A 239 32.62 -62.20 25.56
CA ASN A 239 33.73 -63.15 25.33
C ASN A 239 33.63 -64.42 26.18
N LEU A 240 32.52 -64.63 26.91
CA LEU A 240 32.31 -65.83 27.71
C LEU A 240 31.68 -66.92 26.83
N GLU A 241 32.41 -68.00 26.58
CA GLU A 241 31.83 -69.28 26.15
C GLU A 241 31.09 -69.91 27.34
N ASP A 242 29.95 -70.56 27.08
CA ASP A 242 29.04 -71.14 28.10
C ASP A 242 29.74 -72.06 29.13
N ALA A 243 30.94 -72.55 28.82
CA ALA A 243 31.74 -73.45 29.66
C ALA A 243 32.51 -72.76 30.81
N GLN A 244 32.51 -71.43 30.94
CA GLN A 244 33.25 -70.71 32.00
C GLN A 244 32.37 -70.09 33.11
N LEU A 245 31.06 -70.39 33.10
CA LEU A 245 30.08 -69.91 34.08
C LEU A 245 30.02 -70.81 35.33
N GLU A 246 31.16 -71.06 35.97
CA GLU A 246 31.18 -71.70 37.30
C GLU A 246 30.62 -70.73 38.36
N PRO A 247 29.62 -71.12 39.18
CA PRO A 247 28.92 -70.21 40.12
C PRO A 247 29.86 -69.46 41.08
N ALA A 248 30.94 -70.13 41.52
CA ALA A 248 31.92 -69.54 42.43
C ALA A 248 32.78 -68.43 41.78
N LYS A 249 33.02 -68.51 40.46
CA LYS A 249 33.82 -67.53 39.72
C LYS A 249 33.01 -66.30 39.34
N ILE A 250 31.70 -66.48 39.20
CA ILE A 250 30.74 -65.41 38.95
C ILE A 250 30.68 -64.47 40.16
N GLU A 251 30.58 -64.99 41.40
CA GLU A 251 30.60 -64.17 42.62
C GLU A 251 31.90 -63.36 42.79
N GLU A 252 33.06 -63.96 42.47
CA GLU A 252 34.35 -63.25 42.52
C GLU A 252 34.44 -62.11 41.48
N LEU A 253 33.82 -62.29 40.31
CA LEU A 253 33.80 -61.30 39.23
C LEU A 253 32.75 -60.20 39.45
N PHE A 254 31.66 -60.46 40.18
CA PHE A 254 30.68 -59.45 40.59
C PHE A 254 31.28 -58.42 41.56
N GLY A 255 32.23 -58.83 42.41
CA GLY A 255 32.89 -57.96 43.38
C GLY A 255 33.99 -57.05 42.82
N LYS A 256 34.46 -57.32 41.60
CA LYS A 256 35.53 -56.51 40.97
C LYS A 256 34.92 -55.43 40.10
N GLN A 257 35.10 -54.18 40.52
CA GLN A 257 34.77 -53.01 39.73
C GLN A 257 36.00 -52.55 38.95
N LEU A 258 35.81 -52.22 37.68
CA LEU A 258 36.83 -51.62 36.84
C LEU A 258 36.60 -50.11 36.80
N SER A 259 37.61 -49.33 37.17
CA SER A 259 37.58 -47.88 37.02
C SER A 259 38.43 -47.45 35.83
N GLY A 260 37.91 -46.53 35.02
CA GLY A 260 38.60 -45.90 33.90
C GLY A 260 38.44 -44.38 33.94
N THR A 261 39.17 -43.67 33.10
CA THR A 261 39.07 -42.21 32.99
C THR A 261 38.59 -41.80 31.60
N LEU A 262 37.65 -40.86 31.57
CA LEU A 262 37.28 -40.12 30.37
C LEU A 262 38.30 -38.99 30.19
N THR A 263 38.84 -38.85 28.98
CA THR A 263 39.82 -37.81 28.67
C THR A 263 39.32 -36.87 27.59
N SER A 264 39.79 -35.63 27.60
CA SER A 264 39.40 -34.64 26.60
C SER A 264 40.01 -34.94 25.22
N PRO A 265 39.24 -34.95 24.13
CA PRO A 265 39.78 -35.12 22.76
C PRO A 265 40.48 -33.85 22.23
N CYS A 266 40.34 -32.71 22.90
CA CYS A 266 40.73 -31.39 22.41
C CYS A 266 41.15 -30.43 23.54
N ASP A 267 41.84 -29.36 23.15
CA ASP A 267 42.05 -28.19 24.00
C ASP A 267 40.75 -27.38 24.05
N CYS A 268 39.98 -27.61 25.10
CA CYS A 268 38.55 -27.30 25.14
C CYS A 268 38.15 -26.62 26.46
N VAL A 269 36.98 -26.00 26.46
CA VAL A 269 36.30 -25.52 27.67
C VAL A 269 35.10 -26.42 27.93
N VAL A 270 34.89 -26.83 29.18
CA VAL A 270 33.71 -27.61 29.57
C VAL A 270 32.49 -26.71 29.51
N ALA A 271 31.62 -26.89 28.52
CA ALA A 271 30.42 -26.06 28.38
C ALA A 271 29.35 -26.45 29.41
N ARG A 272 29.09 -27.76 29.52
CA ARG A 272 28.19 -28.32 30.54
C ARG A 272 28.46 -29.80 30.76
N GLN A 273 28.19 -30.23 31.99
CA GLN A 273 28.02 -31.63 32.37
C GLN A 273 26.55 -32.02 32.19
N LEU A 274 26.29 -33.14 31.53
CA LEU A 274 24.96 -33.65 31.18
C LEU A 274 24.48 -34.76 32.11
N VAL A 275 25.41 -35.40 32.83
CA VAL A 275 25.13 -36.47 33.80
C VAL A 275 25.84 -36.12 35.09
N ASP A 276 25.09 -36.05 36.18
CA ASP A 276 25.62 -35.67 37.49
C ASP A 276 26.52 -36.76 38.09
N ASP A 277 27.32 -36.36 39.08
CA ASP A 277 28.23 -37.26 39.77
C ASP A 277 27.49 -38.37 40.53
N GLY A 278 28.02 -39.58 40.44
CA GLY A 278 27.44 -40.80 41.02
C GLY A 278 26.28 -41.38 40.21
N GLN A 279 25.81 -40.72 39.15
CA GLN A 279 24.74 -41.25 38.33
C GLN A 279 25.22 -42.33 37.36
N TYR A 280 24.32 -43.26 37.07
CA TYR A 280 24.51 -44.27 36.04
C TYR A 280 24.39 -43.63 34.65
N ALA A 281 25.32 -43.98 33.77
CA ALA A 281 25.30 -43.61 32.37
C ALA A 281 25.55 -44.84 31.49
N ALA A 282 24.76 -44.94 30.44
CA ALA A 282 24.85 -46.03 29.46
C ALA A 282 25.98 -45.78 28.45
N LYS A 283 26.47 -46.85 27.82
CA LYS A 283 27.41 -46.78 26.71
C LYS A 283 26.86 -45.88 25.59
N GLY A 284 27.68 -44.93 25.15
CA GLY A 284 27.31 -43.95 24.12
C GLY A 284 26.54 -42.74 24.63
N GLN A 285 26.10 -42.72 25.90
CA GLN A 285 25.43 -41.57 26.49
C GLN A 285 26.43 -40.39 26.62
N PRO A 286 26.06 -39.17 26.16
CA PRO A 286 26.92 -37.99 26.29
C PRO A 286 26.97 -37.50 27.74
N ILE A 287 28.18 -37.29 28.25
CA ILE A 287 28.45 -36.90 29.64
C ILE A 287 28.89 -35.44 29.71
N PHE A 288 29.80 -35.03 28.84
CA PHE A 288 30.27 -33.65 28.76
C PHE A 288 30.04 -33.09 27.37
N GLN A 289 29.63 -31.82 27.32
CA GLN A 289 29.68 -31.03 26.11
C GLN A 289 30.86 -30.07 26.21
N LEU A 290 31.77 -30.15 25.24
CA LEU A 290 33.01 -29.39 25.19
C LEU A 290 32.99 -28.40 24.03
N ILE A 291 33.58 -27.21 24.24
CA ILE A 291 33.77 -26.19 23.20
C ILE A 291 35.27 -26.06 22.89
N PRO A 292 35.72 -26.31 21.64
CA PRO A 292 37.12 -26.10 21.26
C PRO A 292 37.55 -24.64 21.35
N ARG A 293 38.71 -24.39 21.99
CA ARG A 293 39.26 -23.03 22.14
C ARG A 293 39.76 -22.42 20.82
N THR A 294 40.11 -23.25 19.85
CA THR A 294 40.68 -22.83 18.57
C THR A 294 39.63 -22.52 17.51
N THR A 295 38.35 -22.75 17.79
CA THR A 295 37.30 -22.56 16.79
C THR A 295 36.63 -21.21 16.92
N THR A 296 36.50 -20.52 15.80
CA THR A 296 35.75 -19.27 15.70
C THR A 296 34.24 -19.57 15.74
N PRO A 297 33.45 -18.83 16.53
CA PRO A 297 31.99 -18.93 16.50
C PRO A 297 31.45 -18.69 15.08
N MET A 298 30.39 -19.42 14.74
CA MET A 298 29.67 -19.31 13.47
C MET A 298 28.25 -18.82 13.75
N VAL A 299 27.52 -18.43 12.70
CA VAL A 299 26.10 -18.09 12.83
C VAL A 299 25.29 -19.21 12.20
N GLU A 300 24.37 -19.78 12.96
CA GLU A 300 23.36 -20.69 12.45
C GLU A 300 22.07 -19.93 12.20
N ALA A 301 21.51 -20.07 11.00
CA ALA A 301 20.26 -19.42 10.62
C ALA A 301 19.29 -20.40 9.98
N ARG A 302 18.00 -20.15 10.19
CA ARG A 302 16.89 -20.90 9.60
C ARG A 302 16.22 -20.04 8.53
N PHE A 303 16.08 -20.62 7.35
CA PHE A 303 15.39 -20.01 6.22
C PHE A 303 14.23 -20.90 5.78
N SER A 304 13.17 -20.29 5.27
CA SER A 304 12.05 -21.03 4.71
C SER A 304 12.48 -21.82 3.47
N TYR A 305 11.86 -22.97 3.22
CA TYR A 305 12.16 -23.76 2.02
C TYR A 305 11.97 -22.97 0.71
N ARG A 306 11.07 -21.97 0.69
CA ARG A 306 10.86 -21.08 -0.48
C ARG A 306 12.11 -20.28 -0.86
N GLN A 307 13.02 -20.06 0.08
CA GLN A 307 14.26 -19.31 -0.08
C GLN A 307 15.45 -20.23 -0.40
N PHE A 308 15.21 -21.52 -0.71
CA PHE A 308 16.26 -22.51 -1.04
C PHE A 308 17.26 -21.99 -2.07
N ASP A 309 16.76 -21.33 -3.12
CA ASP A 309 17.64 -20.85 -4.17
C ASP A 309 18.64 -19.83 -3.66
N GLU A 310 18.31 -19.05 -2.63
CA GLU A 310 19.08 -17.94 -2.07
C GLU A 310 20.16 -18.40 -1.10
N VAL A 311 19.93 -19.51 -0.41
CA VAL A 311 20.77 -19.95 0.71
C VAL A 311 21.81 -21.01 0.34
N LYS A 312 22.26 -21.00 -0.92
CA LYS A 312 23.28 -21.94 -1.43
C LYS A 312 24.63 -21.71 -0.76
N PRO A 313 25.43 -22.79 -0.55
CA PRO A 313 26.81 -22.65 -0.10
C PRO A 313 27.59 -21.73 -1.04
N GLY A 314 28.36 -20.81 -0.45
CA GLY A 314 29.09 -19.77 -1.16
C GLY A 314 28.39 -18.41 -1.24
N THR A 315 27.08 -18.33 -0.97
CA THR A 315 26.35 -17.05 -0.95
C THR A 315 26.86 -16.15 0.19
N ARG A 316 27.05 -14.85 -0.10
CA ARG A 316 27.32 -13.83 0.92
C ARG A 316 26.03 -13.38 1.60
N VAL A 317 26.10 -13.23 2.91
CA VAL A 317 24.98 -12.78 3.74
C VAL A 317 25.45 -11.69 4.69
N ASN A 318 24.52 -10.82 5.04
CA ASN A 318 24.70 -9.81 6.06
C ASN A 318 23.97 -10.28 7.32
N PHE A 319 24.61 -10.15 8.48
CA PHE A 319 23.99 -10.51 9.74
C PHE A 319 24.29 -9.49 10.82
N GLN A 320 23.36 -9.36 11.76
CA GLN A 320 23.49 -8.48 12.92
C GLN A 320 23.20 -9.28 14.18
N VAL A 321 24.12 -9.21 15.14
CA VAL A 321 23.99 -9.90 16.43
C VAL A 321 23.27 -9.00 17.41
N ALA A 322 22.36 -9.56 18.21
CA ALA A 322 21.66 -8.81 19.24
C ALA A 322 22.63 -8.19 20.26
N GLY A 323 22.50 -6.88 20.46
CA GLY A 323 23.37 -6.09 21.32
C GLY A 323 24.57 -5.47 20.60
N GLU A 324 24.73 -5.69 19.29
CA GLU A 324 25.65 -4.93 18.43
C GLU A 324 24.86 -4.08 17.42
N ASP A 325 25.30 -2.84 17.22
CA ASP A 325 24.75 -1.95 16.18
C ASP A 325 25.42 -2.18 14.81
N GLU A 326 26.53 -2.93 14.78
CA GLU A 326 27.31 -3.19 13.58
C GLU A 326 26.71 -4.35 12.77
N VAL A 327 26.46 -4.10 11.48
CA VAL A 327 26.09 -5.14 10.52
C VAL A 327 27.37 -5.79 10.02
N ARG A 328 27.51 -7.10 10.26
CA ARG A 328 28.65 -7.90 9.84
C ARG A 328 28.31 -8.68 8.57
N THR A 329 29.34 -9.16 7.90
CA THR A 329 29.22 -9.94 6.66
C THR A 329 29.84 -11.33 6.84
N GLY A 330 29.31 -12.30 6.11
CA GLY A 330 29.80 -13.68 6.13
C GLY A 330 29.36 -14.47 4.91
N GLN A 331 29.79 -15.73 4.86
CA GLN A 331 29.52 -16.64 3.76
C GLN A 331 28.86 -17.92 4.27
N ILE A 332 27.83 -18.38 3.54
CA ILE A 332 27.19 -19.67 3.82
C ILE A 332 28.17 -20.79 3.47
N VAL A 333 28.52 -21.63 4.44
CA VAL A 333 29.42 -22.78 4.24
C VAL A 333 28.66 -24.09 4.02
N SER A 334 27.47 -24.21 4.60
CA SER A 334 26.62 -25.39 4.44
C SER A 334 25.14 -25.01 4.52
N SER A 335 24.33 -25.75 3.78
CA SER A 335 22.87 -25.67 3.79
C SER A 335 22.31 -27.08 3.90
N THR A 336 21.65 -27.39 5.02
CA THR A 336 21.13 -28.73 5.31
C THR A 336 19.65 -28.63 5.65
N SER A 337 18.84 -29.55 5.12
CA SER A 337 17.43 -29.68 5.54
C SER A 337 17.37 -30.16 6.99
N LEU A 338 16.51 -29.56 7.80
CA LEU A 338 16.30 -29.99 9.19
C LEU A 338 15.73 -31.41 9.27
N ASN A 339 14.91 -31.80 8.30
CA ASN A 339 14.36 -33.14 8.21
C ASN A 339 14.48 -33.63 6.75
N SER A 340 15.07 -34.82 6.56
CA SER A 340 15.22 -35.40 5.22
C SER A 340 13.96 -36.14 4.75
N GLU A 341 13.08 -36.50 5.70
CA GLU A 341 11.82 -37.21 5.44
C GLU A 341 10.64 -36.23 5.21
N ASP A 342 10.74 -34.99 5.72
CA ASP A 342 9.74 -33.93 5.52
C ASP A 342 10.29 -32.82 4.61
N LEU A 343 9.85 -32.82 3.34
CA LEU A 343 10.22 -31.86 2.30
C LEU A 343 9.71 -30.42 2.58
N SER A 344 8.88 -30.22 3.60
CA SER A 344 8.37 -28.91 4.01
C SER A 344 9.17 -28.27 5.15
N SER A 345 10.30 -28.85 5.55
CA SER A 345 11.08 -28.35 6.69
C SER A 345 11.98 -27.16 6.33
N ASP A 346 12.20 -26.29 7.32
CA ASP A 346 13.09 -25.14 7.16
C ASP A 346 14.53 -25.59 6.89
N ILE A 347 15.26 -24.77 6.15
CA ILE A 347 16.65 -25.01 5.79
C ILE A 347 17.51 -24.39 6.89
N ARG A 348 18.37 -25.20 7.51
CA ARG A 348 19.41 -24.71 8.41
C ARG A 348 20.66 -24.42 7.61
N VAL A 349 21.16 -23.20 7.73
CA VAL A 349 22.44 -22.80 7.15
C VAL A 349 23.46 -22.46 8.22
N GLN A 350 24.71 -22.79 7.94
CA GLN A 350 25.85 -22.35 8.73
C GLN A 350 26.58 -21.26 7.96
N ILE A 351 26.85 -20.15 8.65
CA ILE A 351 27.46 -18.96 8.11
C ILE A 351 28.79 -18.76 8.80
N LYS A 352 29.86 -18.69 8.02
CA LYS A 352 31.19 -18.32 8.47
C LYS A 352 31.33 -16.79 8.39
N PRO A 353 31.50 -16.09 9.52
CA PRO A 353 31.79 -14.66 9.53
C PRO A 353 33.10 -14.33 8.80
N ASP A 354 33.15 -13.19 8.12
CA ASP A 354 34.39 -12.70 7.51
C ASP A 354 35.39 -12.19 8.56
N SER A 355 34.87 -11.54 9.61
CA SER A 355 35.60 -11.17 10.83
C SER A 355 35.30 -12.15 11.96
N GLY A 356 36.32 -12.63 12.67
CA GLY A 356 36.12 -13.51 13.83
C GLY A 356 35.15 -12.91 14.86
N LEU A 357 34.22 -13.72 15.36
CA LEU A 357 33.27 -13.32 16.40
C LEU A 357 33.85 -13.58 17.79
N PRO A 358 33.73 -12.63 18.74
CA PRO A 358 34.04 -12.86 20.14
C PRO A 358 33.23 -14.02 20.72
N ALA A 359 33.84 -14.84 21.58
CA ALA A 359 33.16 -15.96 22.24
C ALA A 359 32.00 -15.52 23.14
N GLU A 360 32.01 -14.27 23.62
CA GLU A 360 30.96 -13.66 24.45
C GLU A 360 29.62 -13.49 23.72
N LEU A 361 29.64 -13.54 22.38
CA LEU A 361 28.43 -13.47 21.56
C LEU A 361 27.76 -14.83 21.39
N ALA A 362 28.40 -15.93 21.83
CA ALA A 362 27.84 -17.27 21.73
C ALA A 362 26.45 -17.35 22.40
N GLY A 363 25.49 -17.97 21.70
CA GLY A 363 24.11 -18.10 22.15
C GLY A 363 23.25 -16.85 21.95
N ARG A 364 23.81 -15.72 21.49
CA ARG A 364 23.03 -14.52 21.20
C ARG A 364 22.21 -14.69 19.91
N PRO A 365 20.95 -14.20 19.88
CA PRO A 365 20.18 -14.13 18.66
C PRO A 365 20.89 -13.28 17.60
N ALA A 366 20.76 -13.67 16.34
CA ALA A 366 21.27 -12.91 15.20
C ALA A 366 20.20 -12.84 14.11
N SER A 367 19.99 -11.66 13.52
CA SER A 367 19.22 -11.51 12.29
C SER A 367 20.15 -11.74 11.11
N VAL A 368 19.69 -12.48 10.10
CA VAL A 368 20.47 -12.77 8.89
C VAL A 368 19.64 -12.43 7.67
N ASN A 369 20.25 -11.68 6.75
CA ASN A 369 19.63 -11.26 5.51
C ASN A 369 20.54 -11.64 4.34
N SER A 370 19.97 -12.29 3.32
CA SER A 370 20.63 -12.51 2.05
C SER A 370 20.11 -11.47 1.04
N ASP A 371 21.00 -10.64 0.51
CA ASP A 371 20.68 -9.69 -0.56
C ASP A 371 21.23 -10.23 -1.89
N ARG A 372 20.33 -10.48 -2.84
CA ARG A 372 20.65 -10.90 -4.20
C ARG A 372 20.43 -9.84 -5.26
N GLY A 373 19.92 -8.67 -4.89
CA GLY A 373 19.61 -7.66 -5.88
C GLY A 373 20.87 -7.08 -6.51
N PRO A 374 20.75 -6.48 -7.70
CA PRO A 374 21.85 -5.75 -8.31
C PRO A 374 22.29 -4.66 -7.33
N SER A 375 23.48 -4.81 -6.75
CA SER A 375 24.00 -3.82 -5.81
C SER A 375 24.00 -2.46 -6.51
N LEU A 376 23.53 -1.41 -5.83
CA LEU A 376 23.66 -0.04 -6.34
C LEU A 376 25.11 0.29 -6.69
N ASN A 377 26.08 -0.37 -6.02
CA ASN A 377 27.49 -0.34 -6.36
C ASN A 377 27.76 -0.76 -7.80
N TRP A 378 27.09 -1.77 -8.37
CA TRP A 378 27.24 -2.11 -9.78
C TRP A 378 26.78 -0.98 -10.72
N LEU A 379 25.69 -0.28 -10.40
CA LEU A 379 25.21 0.86 -11.21
C LEU A 379 26.12 2.08 -11.07
N ILE A 380 26.59 2.36 -9.85
CA ILE A 380 27.53 3.45 -9.56
C ILE A 380 28.87 3.15 -10.22
N ASP A 381 29.41 1.93 -10.10
CA ASP A 381 30.64 1.52 -10.77
C ASP A 381 30.52 1.61 -12.29
N LYS A 382 29.35 1.31 -12.88
CA LYS A 382 29.12 1.45 -14.32
C LYS A 382 28.95 2.89 -14.78
N ALA A 383 28.45 3.77 -13.91
CA ALA A 383 28.34 5.21 -14.17
C ALA A 383 29.71 5.89 -14.06
N VAL A 384 30.48 5.55 -13.02
CA VAL A 384 31.85 6.01 -12.80
C VAL A 384 32.80 5.47 -13.87
N ALA A 385 32.68 4.19 -14.25
CA ALA A 385 33.45 3.60 -15.35
C ALA A 385 33.08 4.15 -16.74
N ARG A 386 31.96 4.89 -16.87
CA ARG A 386 31.58 5.61 -18.08
C ARG A 386 31.87 7.12 -18.04
N GLY A 387 32.54 7.60 -17.00
CA GLY A 387 33.10 8.95 -16.95
C GLY A 387 32.05 10.06 -16.98
N LEU A 388 31.11 10.03 -16.03
CA LEU A 388 30.35 11.23 -15.62
C LEU A 388 30.86 11.73 -14.27
#